data_AF-A0A2V3WGY8-F1
#
_entry.id   AF-A0A2V3WGY8-F1
#
_cell.length_a   1.000
_cell.length_b   1.000
_cell.length_c   1.000
_cell.angle_alpha   90.00
_cell.angle_beta   90.00
_cell.angle_gamma   90.00
#
_symmetry.space_group_name_H-M   'P 1'
#
loop_
_entity.id
_entity.type
_entity.pdbx_description
1 polymer ?
#
loop_
_entity_poly.entity_id
_entity_poly.type
_entity_poly.pdbx_seq_one_letter_code
_entity_poly.pdbx_strand_id
1 'polypeptide(L)'
;MVTNNLKQHLNELVATHGVLFTKLHQHHWYVKGPNFFVLHEKFEELYGEVNEQFDEFAERLLTIGGQPYSTLAEYIEHSSIEEAAYDSAIPAEEMVKTLVRDFNILVNDLEKGIDLAGEASDDITEDMLIGYKTSIEKHLWMLTYYLG
;
A
#
# COMPACT_ATOMS: atom_id res chain seq x y z
N MET A 1 -7.34 -18.49 -18.83
CA MET A 1 -8.28 -17.82 -17.89
C MET A 1 -7.45 -17.44 -16.68
N VAL A 2 -7.58 -16.20 -16.20
CA VAL A 2 -6.84 -15.74 -15.03
C VAL A 2 -7.18 -16.61 -13.81
N THR A 3 -6.16 -16.96 -13.02
CA THR A 3 -6.30 -17.91 -11.91
C THR A 3 -7.11 -17.29 -10.77
N ASN A 4 -7.77 -18.12 -9.96
CA ASN A 4 -8.45 -17.64 -8.75
C ASN A 4 -7.46 -17.08 -7.72
N ASN A 5 -6.23 -17.59 -7.70
CA ASN A 5 -5.19 -17.11 -6.79
C ASN A 5 -4.77 -15.67 -7.11
N LEU A 6 -4.58 -15.32 -8.39
CA LEU A 6 -4.24 -13.95 -8.77
C LEU A 6 -5.36 -12.97 -8.41
N LYS A 7 -6.62 -13.34 -8.71
CA LYS A 7 -7.78 -12.52 -8.34
C LYS A 7 -7.87 -12.30 -6.83
N GLN A 8 -7.68 -13.35 -6.05
CA GLN A 8 -7.71 -13.24 -4.59
C GLN A 8 -6.58 -12.34 -4.08
N HIS A 9 -5.36 -12.49 -4.63
CA HIS A 9 -4.22 -11.68 -4.23
C HIS A 9 -4.38 -10.19 -4.60
N LEU A 10 -4.92 -9.88 -5.78
CA LEU A 10 -5.30 -8.50 -6.12
C LEU A 10 -6.35 -7.94 -5.15
N ASN A 11 -7.26 -8.77 -4.67
CA ASN A 11 -8.26 -8.34 -3.69
C ASN A 11 -7.64 -8.03 -2.32
N GLU A 12 -6.67 -8.85 -1.89
CA GLU A 12 -5.86 -8.59 -0.69
C GLU A 12 -5.06 -7.28 -0.83
N LEU A 13 -4.55 -6.97 -2.02
CA LEU A 13 -3.91 -5.68 -2.30
C LEU A 13 -4.91 -4.52 -2.18
N VAL A 14 -6.14 -4.65 -2.71
CA VAL A 14 -7.21 -3.65 -2.53
C VAL A 14 -7.46 -3.39 -1.04
N ALA A 15 -7.64 -4.44 -0.24
CA ALA A 15 -7.81 -4.34 1.21
C ALA A 15 -6.63 -3.63 1.90
N THR A 16 -5.41 -4.04 1.54
CA THR A 16 -4.17 -3.48 2.07
C THR A 16 -4.02 -2.00 1.79
N HIS A 17 -4.39 -1.55 0.59
CA HIS A 17 -4.35 -0.14 0.22
C HIS A 17 -5.41 0.69 0.94
N GLY A 18 -6.60 0.14 1.18
CA GLY A 18 -7.63 0.80 1.99
C GLY A 18 -7.16 1.10 3.42
N VAL A 19 -6.46 0.14 4.05
CA VAL A 19 -5.84 0.33 5.37
C VAL A 19 -4.68 1.32 5.30
N LEU A 20 -3.76 1.15 4.34
CA LEU A 20 -2.59 2.01 4.20
C LEU A 20 -2.96 3.48 3.92
N PHE A 21 -3.98 3.72 3.09
CA PHE A 21 -4.54 5.05 2.83
C PHE A 21 -4.99 5.74 4.12
N THR A 22 -5.72 5.01 4.96
CA THR A 22 -6.23 5.50 6.26
C THR A 22 -5.08 5.73 7.24
N LYS A 23 -4.11 4.82 7.28
CA LYS A 23 -2.90 4.93 8.13
C LYS A 23 -2.03 6.12 7.76
N LEU A 24 -1.84 6.40 6.47
CA LEU A 24 -1.10 7.58 5.99
C LEU A 24 -1.82 8.88 6.34
N HIS A 25 -3.16 8.93 6.30
CA HIS A 25 -3.91 10.06 6.83
C HIS A 25 -3.67 10.28 8.32
N GLN A 26 -3.60 9.19 9.11
CA GLN A 26 -3.25 9.28 10.52
C GLN A 26 -1.84 9.87 10.70
N HIS A 27 -0.84 9.43 9.93
CA HIS A 27 0.49 10.05 9.97
C HIS A 27 0.45 11.54 9.59
N HIS A 28 -0.24 11.87 8.48
CA HIS A 28 -0.39 13.23 7.99
C HIS A 28 -1.05 14.18 9.01
N TRP A 29 -2.11 13.74 9.70
CA TRP A 29 -2.81 14.55 10.69
C TRP A 29 -2.05 14.71 12.01
N TYR A 30 -1.34 13.67 12.45
CA TYR A 30 -0.75 13.63 13.80
C TYR A 30 0.75 13.95 13.85
N VAL A 31 1.43 14.06 12.70
CA VAL A 31 2.83 14.50 12.66
C VAL A 31 2.96 15.90 13.23
N LYS A 32 4.04 16.13 13.98
CA LYS A 32 4.35 17.41 14.64
C LYS A 32 5.84 17.55 14.92
N GLY A 33 6.26 18.73 15.34
CA GLY A 33 7.65 19.02 15.68
C GLY A 33 8.46 19.50 14.47
N PRO A 34 9.80 19.45 14.55
CA PRO A 34 10.69 20.08 13.55
C PRO A 34 10.49 19.58 12.11
N ASN A 35 10.05 18.33 11.95
CA ASN A 35 9.84 17.71 10.64
C ASN A 35 8.41 17.86 10.10
N PHE A 36 7.56 18.65 10.78
CA PHE A 36 6.13 18.78 10.44
C PHE A 36 5.92 19.12 8.96
N PHE A 37 6.48 20.23 8.47
CA PHE A 37 6.20 20.69 7.11
C PHE A 37 6.67 19.70 6.04
N VAL A 38 7.80 19.02 6.27
CA VAL A 38 8.35 18.05 5.32
C VAL A 38 7.52 16.76 5.29
N LEU A 39 7.23 16.19 6.47
CA LEU A 39 6.54 14.92 6.55
C LEU A 39 5.03 15.04 6.32
N HIS A 40 4.42 16.16 6.71
CA HIS A 40 2.99 16.39 6.45
C HIS A 40 2.70 16.36 4.94
N GLU A 41 3.48 17.12 4.15
CA GLU A 41 3.39 17.10 2.69
C GLU A 41 3.78 15.73 2.11
N LYS A 42 4.82 15.08 2.65
CA LYS A 42 5.25 13.77 2.18
C LYS A 42 4.19 12.69 2.40
N PHE A 43 3.50 12.67 3.54
CA PHE A 43 2.43 11.72 3.79
C PHE A 43 1.22 11.97 2.88
N GLU A 44 0.99 13.22 2.46
CA GLU A 44 -0.04 13.56 1.46
C GLU A 44 0.30 13.05 0.06
N GLU A 45 1.54 13.27 -0.39
CA GLU A 45 2.05 12.69 -1.63
C GLU A 45 1.81 11.16 -1.65
N LEU A 46 2.16 10.49 -0.56
CA LEU A 46 2.08 9.03 -0.46
C LEU A 46 0.63 8.53 -0.38
N TYR A 47 -0.27 9.16 0.37
CA TYR A 47 -1.67 8.71 0.37
C TYR A 47 -2.34 8.97 -0.98
N GLY A 48 -1.89 9.99 -1.72
CA GLY A 48 -2.38 10.27 -3.07
C GLY A 48 -2.06 9.12 -4.02
N GLU A 49 -0.79 8.71 -4.07
CA GLU A 49 -0.34 7.58 -4.87
C GLU A 49 -1.00 6.26 -4.45
N VAL A 50 -1.11 6.00 -3.13
CA VAL A 50 -1.81 4.81 -2.61
C VAL A 50 -3.28 4.80 -3.03
N ASN A 51 -3.95 5.96 -3.07
CA ASN A 51 -5.35 6.06 -3.49
C ASN A 51 -5.53 5.81 -5.00
N GLU A 52 -4.60 6.29 -5.83
CA GLU A 52 -4.61 5.98 -7.27
C GLU A 52 -4.45 4.47 -7.50
N GLN A 53 -3.48 3.84 -6.82
CA GLN A 53 -3.22 2.41 -6.95
C GLN A 53 -4.32 1.52 -6.36
N PHE A 54 -4.96 1.99 -5.29
CA PHE A 54 -6.14 1.35 -4.73
C PHE A 54 -7.26 1.18 -5.77
N ASP A 55 -7.53 2.22 -6.54
CA ASP A 55 -8.54 2.19 -7.61
C ASP A 55 -8.07 1.32 -8.79
N GLU A 56 -6.82 1.47 -9.23
CA GLU A 56 -6.24 0.65 -10.31
C GLU A 56 -6.33 -0.86 -10.04
N PHE A 57 -6.05 -1.31 -8.81
CA PHE A 57 -6.20 -2.72 -8.45
C PHE A 57 -7.65 -3.19 -8.42
N ALA A 58 -8.57 -2.37 -7.91
CA ALA A 58 -9.99 -2.70 -7.87
C ALA A 58 -10.58 -2.80 -9.29
N GLU A 59 -10.27 -1.84 -10.16
CA GLU A 59 -10.70 -1.84 -11.56
C GLU A 59 -10.06 -2.99 -12.35
N ARG A 60 -8.77 -3.28 -12.10
CA ARG A 60 -8.10 -4.42 -12.73
C ARG A 60 -8.76 -5.73 -12.31
N LEU A 61 -9.06 -5.91 -11.02
CA LEU A 61 -9.75 -7.08 -10.50
C LEU A 61 -11.14 -7.26 -11.13
N LEU A 62 -11.92 -6.20 -11.26
CA LEU A 62 -13.22 -6.22 -11.97
C LEU A 62 -13.04 -6.64 -13.44
N THR A 63 -12.03 -6.10 -14.11
CA THR A 63 -11.74 -6.38 -15.53
C THR A 63 -11.46 -7.86 -15.80
N ILE A 64 -10.80 -8.55 -14.85
CA ILE A 64 -10.53 -10.00 -14.94
C ILE A 64 -11.62 -10.87 -14.30
N GLY A 65 -12.77 -10.29 -13.95
CA GLY A 65 -13.95 -10.99 -13.44
C GLY A 65 -13.92 -11.33 -11.95
N GLY A 66 -13.16 -10.57 -11.15
CA GLY A 66 -13.22 -10.60 -9.68
C GLY A 66 -14.24 -9.63 -9.10
N GLN A 67 -14.26 -9.53 -7.77
CA GLN A 67 -15.14 -8.65 -7.01
C GLN A 67 -14.32 -8.02 -5.87
N PRO A 68 -13.99 -6.72 -5.93
CA PRO A 68 -13.16 -6.08 -4.93
C PRO A 68 -13.88 -6.03 -3.58
N TYR A 69 -13.13 -6.26 -2.51
CA TYR A 69 -13.52 -5.86 -1.17
C TYR A 69 -13.85 -4.36 -1.20
N SER A 70 -14.90 -3.97 -0.50
CA SER A 70 -15.45 -2.61 -0.63
C SER A 70 -15.98 -2.02 0.68
N THR A 71 -15.69 -2.69 1.80
CA THR A 71 -16.07 -2.24 3.13
C THR A 71 -14.86 -2.18 4.05
N LEU A 72 -14.91 -1.28 5.04
CA LEU A 72 -13.83 -1.14 6.02
C LEU A 72 -13.54 -2.44 6.78
N ALA A 73 -14.58 -3.23 7.07
CA ALA A 73 -14.43 -4.51 7.74
C ALA A 73 -13.63 -5.51 6.89
N GLU A 74 -13.94 -5.60 5.58
CA GLU A 74 -13.18 -6.46 4.66
C GLU A 74 -11.73 -5.98 4.50
N TYR A 75 -11.50 -4.66 4.48
CA TYR A 75 -10.13 -4.12 4.43
C TYR A 75 -9.31 -4.54 5.65
N ILE A 76 -9.88 -4.41 6.84
CA ILE A 76 -9.22 -4.81 8.09
C ILE A 76 -9.02 -6.34 8.14
N GLU A 77 -9.97 -7.13 7.65
CA GLU A 77 -9.89 -8.59 7.67
C GLU A 77 -8.83 -9.16 6.70
N HIS A 78 -8.64 -8.51 5.55
CA HIS A 78 -7.84 -9.07 4.44
C HIS A 78 -6.55 -8.31 4.14
N SER A 79 -6.27 -7.20 4.83
CA SER A 79 -5.02 -6.45 4.69
C SER A 79 -3.82 -7.20 5.27
N SER A 80 -2.67 -7.10 4.61
CA SER A 80 -1.37 -7.54 5.15
C SER A 80 -0.73 -6.50 6.09
N ILE A 81 -1.23 -5.27 6.06
CA ILE A 81 -0.82 -4.16 6.92
C ILE A 81 -1.84 -3.96 8.02
N GLU A 82 -1.35 -3.78 9.25
CA GLU A 82 -2.19 -3.46 10.40
C GLU A 82 -2.22 -1.95 10.66
N GLU A 83 -3.37 -1.46 11.11
CA GLU A 83 -3.52 -0.12 11.67
C GLU A 83 -3.77 -0.16 13.18
N ALA A 84 -3.42 0.93 13.86
CA ALA A 84 -3.70 1.12 15.27
C ALA A 84 -4.01 2.59 15.53
N ALA A 85 -4.87 2.86 16.51
CA ALA A 85 -5.10 4.22 16.96
C ALA A 85 -3.86 4.78 17.68
N TYR A 86 -3.64 6.09 17.56
CA TYR A 86 -2.65 6.78 18.36
C TYR A 86 -3.24 7.15 19.72
N ASP A 87 -2.98 6.30 20.72
CA ASP A 87 -3.36 6.57 22.11
C ASP A 87 -2.52 7.67 22.77
N SER A 88 -1.38 8.03 22.15
CA SER A 88 -0.51 9.11 22.58
C SER A 88 0.29 9.67 21.41
N ALA A 89 1.02 10.76 21.66
CA ALA A 89 1.87 11.38 20.66
C ALA A 89 2.99 10.43 20.18
N ILE A 90 3.01 10.13 18.89
CA ILE A 90 4.07 9.31 18.28
C ILE A 90 5.15 10.23 17.67
N PRO A 91 6.46 9.95 17.89
CA PRO A 91 7.54 10.68 17.24
C PRO A 91 7.51 10.53 15.72
N ALA A 92 7.89 11.59 15.00
CA ALA A 92 7.97 11.59 13.54
C ALA A 92 8.84 10.45 12.97
N GLU A 93 9.97 10.14 13.62
CA GLU A 93 10.83 9.02 13.23
C GLU A 93 10.13 7.66 13.37
N GLU A 94 9.27 7.48 14.38
CA GLU A 94 8.53 6.24 14.55
C GLU A 94 7.44 6.08 13.48
N MET A 95 6.80 7.18 13.03
CA MET A 95 5.89 7.15 11.87
C MET A 95 6.61 6.72 10.59
N VAL A 96 7.84 7.21 10.38
CA VAL A 96 8.63 6.81 9.20
C VAL A 96 9.09 5.36 9.32
N LYS A 97 9.49 4.90 10.52
CA LYS A 97 9.83 3.48 10.75
C LYS A 97 8.65 2.55 10.55
N THR A 98 7.44 2.91 10.99
CA THR A 98 6.23 2.13 10.72
C THR A 98 6.00 2.01 9.23
N LEU A 99 6.09 3.14 8.51
CA LEU A 99 5.86 3.17 7.07
C LEU A 99 6.92 2.37 6.29
N VAL A 100 8.19 2.42 6.68
CA VAL A 100 9.25 1.58 6.10
C VAL A 100 8.94 0.10 6.30
N ARG A 101 8.44 -0.32 7.46
CA ARG A 101 8.03 -1.72 7.69
C ARG A 101 6.86 -2.10 6.78
N ASP A 102 5.84 -1.25 6.72
CA ASP A 102 4.65 -1.48 5.90
C ASP A 102 5.01 -1.56 4.41
N PHE A 103 5.90 -0.68 3.92
CA PHE A 103 6.36 -0.72 2.53
C PHE A 103 7.20 -1.95 2.21
N ASN A 104 7.98 -2.48 3.16
CA ASN A 104 8.64 -3.77 2.97
C ASN A 104 7.62 -4.93 2.86
N ILE A 105 6.55 -4.91 3.64
CA ILE A 105 5.46 -5.90 3.50
C ILE A 105 4.85 -5.78 2.10
N LEU A 106 4.48 -4.55 1.70
CA LEU A 106 3.88 -4.28 0.40
C LEU A 106 4.79 -4.69 -0.77
N VAL A 107 6.10 -4.46 -0.69
CA VAL A 107 7.07 -4.91 -1.72
C VAL A 107 7.03 -6.43 -1.89
N ASN A 108 6.92 -7.20 -0.79
CA ASN A 108 6.81 -8.65 -0.86
C ASN A 108 5.45 -9.10 -1.41
N ASP A 109 4.37 -8.40 -1.05
CA ASP A 109 3.04 -8.68 -1.61
C ASP A 109 2.99 -8.40 -3.11
N LEU A 110 3.64 -7.32 -3.57
CA LEU A 110 3.73 -7.00 -5.00
C LEU A 110 4.57 -8.03 -5.74
N GLU A 111 5.71 -8.48 -5.19
CA GLU A 111 6.51 -9.57 -5.77
C GLU A 111 5.69 -10.85 -5.94
N LYS A 112 4.95 -11.26 -4.91
CA LYS A 112 4.04 -12.41 -4.99
C LYS A 112 2.97 -12.22 -6.07
N GLY A 113 2.45 -11.01 -6.22
CA GLY A 113 1.47 -10.68 -7.25
C GLY A 113 2.06 -10.79 -8.67
N ILE A 114 3.29 -10.33 -8.86
CA ILE A 114 4.04 -10.42 -10.13
C ILE A 114 4.20 -11.90 -10.52
N ASP A 115 4.68 -12.74 -9.58
CA ASP A 115 4.83 -14.18 -9.82
C ASP A 115 3.48 -14.84 -10.22
N LEU A 116 2.41 -14.54 -9.48
CA LEU A 116 1.07 -15.08 -9.76
C LEU A 116 0.51 -14.60 -11.11
N ALA A 117 0.83 -13.37 -11.52
CA ALA A 117 0.44 -12.82 -12.82
C ALA A 117 1.18 -13.51 -13.97
N GLY A 118 2.49 -13.71 -13.81
CA GLY A 118 3.31 -14.48 -14.76
C GLY A 118 2.84 -15.93 -14.92
N GLU A 119 2.54 -16.61 -13.80
CA GLU A 119 1.95 -17.97 -13.81
C GLU A 119 0.60 -18.02 -14.55
N ALA A 120 -0.20 -16.95 -14.45
CA ALA A 120 -1.48 -16.81 -15.14
C ALA A 120 -1.36 -16.35 -16.59
N SER A 121 -0.14 -16.02 -17.06
CA SER A 121 0.12 -15.35 -18.35
C SER A 121 -0.73 -14.09 -18.51
N ASP A 122 -0.83 -13.29 -17.44
CA ASP A 122 -1.51 -12.01 -17.41
C ASP A 122 -0.51 -10.85 -17.37
N ASP A 123 0.15 -10.63 -18.50
CA ASP A 123 1.21 -9.63 -18.67
C ASP A 123 0.78 -8.21 -18.28
N ILE A 124 -0.52 -7.88 -18.39
CA ILE A 124 -1.05 -6.55 -18.03
C ILE A 124 -1.04 -6.36 -16.52
N THR A 125 -1.52 -7.35 -15.77
CA THR A 125 -1.46 -7.29 -14.31
C THR A 125 -0.02 -7.32 -13.81
N GLU A 126 0.83 -8.12 -14.46
CA GLU A 126 2.26 -8.19 -14.13
C GLU A 126 2.95 -6.83 -14.29
N ASP A 127 2.76 -6.15 -15.44
CA ASP A 127 3.33 -4.83 -15.72
C ASP A 127 2.88 -3.76 -14.69
N MET A 128 1.58 -3.73 -14.36
CA MET A 128 1.04 -2.82 -13.33
C MET A 128 1.74 -3.01 -11.99
N LEU A 129 1.88 -4.27 -11.54
CA LEU A 129 2.50 -4.58 -10.25
C LEU A 129 4.00 -4.27 -10.23
N ILE A 130 4.72 -4.53 -11.33
CA ILE A 130 6.14 -4.15 -11.49
C ILE A 130 6.31 -2.62 -11.40
N GLY A 131 5.45 -1.89 -12.10
CA GLY A 131 5.47 -0.42 -12.12
C GLY A 131 5.29 0.15 -10.72
N TYR A 132 4.28 -0.32 -9.99
CA TYR A 132 4.03 0.17 -8.64
C TYR A 132 5.10 -0.28 -7.64
N LYS A 133 5.58 -1.53 -7.72
CA LYS A 133 6.69 -2.02 -6.88
C LYS A 133 7.93 -1.14 -7.04
N THR A 134 8.26 -0.74 -8.27
CA THR A 134 9.36 0.19 -8.56
C THR A 134 9.19 1.52 -7.83
N SER A 135 7.97 2.04 -7.77
CA SER A 135 7.68 3.29 -7.04
C SER A 135 7.82 3.12 -5.52
N ILE A 136 7.28 2.04 -4.95
CA ILE A 136 7.39 1.77 -3.52
C ILE A 136 8.84 1.55 -3.09
N GLU A 137 9.66 0.82 -3.85
CA GLU A 137 11.08 0.63 -3.57
C GLU A 137 11.85 1.96 -3.57
N LYS A 138 11.47 2.90 -4.46
CA LYS A 138 12.05 4.25 -4.48
C LYS A 138 11.70 5.03 -3.22
N HIS A 139 10.44 4.99 -2.76
CA HIS A 139 10.05 5.64 -1.50
C HIS A 139 10.73 4.99 -0.31
N LEU A 140 10.87 3.66 -0.31
CA LEU A 140 11.56 2.91 0.74
C LEU A 140 13.01 3.39 0.91
N TRP A 141 13.72 3.60 -0.19
CA TRP A 141 15.07 4.19 -0.17
C TRP A 141 15.06 5.58 0.47
N MET A 142 14.17 6.47 0.03
CA MET A 142 14.10 7.85 0.55
C MET A 142 13.77 7.90 2.04
N LEU A 143 12.79 7.11 2.48
CA LEU A 143 12.36 7.04 3.88
C LEU A 143 13.44 6.39 4.77
N THR A 144 14.15 5.39 4.26
CA THR A 144 15.29 4.80 4.97
C THR A 144 16.41 5.83 5.13
N TYR A 145 16.74 6.59 4.07
CA TYR A 145 17.76 7.64 4.15
C TYR A 145 17.36 8.78 5.09
N TYR A 146 16.06 9.07 5.22
CA TYR A 146 15.55 10.02 6.20
C TYR A 146 15.84 9.57 7.64
N LEU A 147 15.83 8.26 7.92
CA LEU A 147 16.09 7.71 9.25
C LEU A 147 17.57 7.63 9.63
N GLY A 148 18.48 7.81 8.66
CA GLY A 148 19.94 7.67 8.84
C GLY A 148 20.43 6.23 8.78
#